data_AF-A0AAU6JRW3-F1
#
_entry.id   AF-A0AAU6JRW3-F1
#
_cell.length_a   1.000
_cell.length_b   1.000
_cell.length_c   1.000
_cell.angle_alpha   90.00
_cell.angle_beta   90.00
_cell.angle_gamma   90.00
#
_symmetry.space_group_name_H-M   'P 1'
#
loop_
_entity.id
_entity.type
_entity.pdbx_description
1 polymer ?
#
loop_
_entity_poly.entity_id
_entity_poly.type
_entity_poly.pdbx_seq_one_letter_code
_entity_poly.pdbx_strand_id
1 'polypeptide(L)'
;MKKSVRVSLAAVIALVGGPALTSCTSETSQDKETKAKQSNYDHLVALQPAGRMEYSPTREAINQWVQTWGKRGKLSYVYIQNAKGEYGYFIMKGLPVPRCKMLTPPERVEDAAVLTQPGMDGTYTTGSTCNAYYGFDATTGAYMEFTVGTNQSFFLFDKPMTLPEYSSARQLGPTSVKDAAKKP
;
A
#
# COMPACT_ATOMS: atom_id res chain seq x y z
N MET A 1 -69.02 23.34 -54.07
CA MET A 1 -69.52 22.45 -52.99
C MET A 1 -68.43 21.45 -52.65
N LYS A 2 -68.03 21.41 -51.37
CA LYS A 2 -66.97 20.55 -50.82
C LYS A 2 -67.33 19.09 -50.96
N LYS A 3 -66.38 18.23 -51.32
CA LYS A 3 -66.34 16.81 -50.90
C LYS A 3 -64.92 16.27 -51.01
N SER A 4 -64.30 16.14 -49.84
CA SER A 4 -63.08 15.36 -49.62
C SER A 4 -63.46 13.90 -49.48
N VAL A 5 -62.77 13.00 -50.21
CA VAL A 5 -62.72 11.57 -49.90
C VAL A 5 -61.27 11.13 -50.07
N ARG A 6 -60.72 10.55 -48.99
CA ARG A 6 -59.37 9.98 -48.88
C ARG A 6 -59.37 8.50 -49.26
N VAL A 7 -58.14 7.95 -49.34
CA VAL A 7 -57.74 6.51 -49.38
C VAL A 7 -57.64 5.98 -50.84
N SER A 8 -56.47 5.55 -51.36
CA SER A 8 -55.56 4.47 -50.93
C SER A 8 -54.11 4.74 -51.40
N LEU A 9 -53.10 4.54 -50.55
CA LEU A 9 -52.20 3.36 -50.47
C LEU A 9 -51.23 3.20 -51.66
N ALA A 10 -49.99 3.68 -51.50
CA ALA A 10 -48.82 3.13 -52.18
C ALA A 10 -47.60 3.28 -51.27
N ALA A 11 -47.02 2.13 -50.91
CA ALA A 11 -45.88 1.97 -50.04
C ALA A 11 -44.57 2.43 -50.71
N VAL A 12 -43.74 3.18 -49.98
CA VAL A 12 -42.28 3.12 -50.15
C VAL A 12 -41.66 3.06 -48.75
N ILE A 13 -41.19 1.85 -48.46
CA ILE A 13 -40.35 1.46 -47.35
C ILE A 13 -38.94 2.03 -47.57
N ALA A 14 -38.23 2.27 -46.46
CA ALA A 14 -36.78 2.47 -46.32
C ALA A 14 -36.24 3.91 -46.44
N LEU A 15 -36.04 4.56 -45.29
CA LEU A 15 -34.70 4.91 -44.78
C LEU A 15 -34.75 5.35 -43.30
N VAL A 16 -35.26 4.49 -42.42
CA VAL A 16 -34.95 4.56 -40.98
C VAL A 16 -34.00 3.41 -40.71
N GLY A 17 -32.72 3.71 -40.64
CA GLY A 17 -31.65 2.76 -40.39
C GLY A 17 -30.45 3.52 -39.84
N GLY A 18 -30.58 4.01 -38.61
CA GLY A 18 -29.40 4.43 -37.85
C GLY A 18 -28.43 3.24 -37.76
N PRO A 19 -27.12 3.46 -37.86
CA PRO A 19 -26.19 2.46 -37.39
C PRO A 19 -26.34 2.39 -35.87
N ALA A 20 -27.18 1.45 -35.44
CA ALA A 20 -27.18 0.93 -34.10
C ALA A 20 -25.76 0.47 -33.76
N LEU A 21 -25.32 0.86 -32.58
CA LEU A 21 -24.12 0.41 -31.90
C LEU A 21 -24.03 -1.12 -31.94
N THR A 22 -23.19 -1.68 -32.81
CA THR A 22 -22.65 -3.03 -32.61
C THR A 22 -21.24 -2.87 -32.06
N SER A 23 -21.11 -2.68 -30.74
CA SER A 23 -19.86 -2.99 -30.06
C SER A 23 -19.68 -4.51 -30.09
N CYS A 24 -19.13 -5.02 -31.20
CA CYS A 24 -18.66 -6.40 -31.29
C CYS A 24 -17.35 -6.53 -30.49
N THR A 25 -17.42 -6.54 -29.17
CA THR A 25 -16.36 -7.16 -28.36
C THR A 25 -16.55 -8.66 -28.48
N SER A 26 -15.96 -9.22 -29.54
CA SER A 26 -15.89 -10.66 -29.75
C SER A 26 -15.11 -11.26 -28.57
N GLU A 27 -15.73 -12.13 -27.76
CA GLU A 27 -15.01 -12.89 -26.74
C GLU A 27 -13.80 -13.55 -27.40
N THR A 28 -12.61 -13.16 -26.96
CA THR A 28 -11.37 -13.66 -27.53
C THR A 28 -11.16 -15.12 -27.12
N SER A 29 -10.27 -15.83 -27.81
CA SER A 29 -9.84 -17.16 -27.38
C SER A 29 -9.24 -17.15 -25.96
N GLN A 30 -8.65 -16.03 -25.55
CA GLN A 30 -8.11 -15.82 -24.20
C GLN A 30 -9.23 -15.72 -23.16
N ASP A 31 -10.35 -15.06 -23.47
CA ASP A 31 -11.49 -14.95 -22.56
C ASP A 31 -12.14 -16.31 -22.32
N LYS A 32 -12.27 -17.13 -23.37
CA LYS A 32 -12.81 -18.49 -23.27
C LYS A 32 -11.92 -19.40 -22.42
N GLU A 33 -10.62 -19.35 -22.62
CA GLU A 33 -9.65 -20.12 -21.86
C GLU A 33 -9.62 -19.70 -20.37
N THR A 34 -9.70 -18.39 -20.12
CA THR A 34 -9.77 -17.84 -18.76
C THR A 34 -11.03 -18.30 -18.04
N LYS A 35 -12.18 -18.25 -18.73
CA LYS A 35 -13.47 -18.72 -18.20
C LYS A 35 -13.48 -20.22 -17.93
N ALA A 36 -12.88 -21.03 -18.80
CA ALA A 36 -12.74 -22.48 -18.59
C ALA A 36 -11.87 -22.80 -17.37
N LYS A 37 -10.72 -22.11 -17.23
CA LYS A 37 -9.84 -22.25 -16.05
C LYS A 37 -10.55 -21.86 -14.77
N GLN A 38 -11.24 -20.72 -14.76
CA GLN A 38 -12.00 -20.27 -13.59
C GLN A 38 -13.11 -21.25 -13.23
N SER A 39 -13.89 -21.72 -14.21
CA SER A 39 -14.97 -22.70 -13.97
C SER A 39 -14.45 -24.03 -13.43
N ASN A 40 -13.29 -24.51 -13.90
CA ASN A 40 -12.68 -25.72 -13.38
C ASN A 40 -12.14 -25.50 -11.95
N TYR A 41 -11.52 -24.35 -11.69
CA TYR A 41 -11.10 -23.97 -10.35
C TYR A 41 -12.29 -23.91 -9.38
N ASP A 42 -13.39 -23.27 -9.77
CA ASP A 42 -14.61 -23.16 -8.96
C ASP A 42 -15.21 -24.54 -8.67
N HIS A 43 -15.23 -25.44 -9.67
CA HIS A 43 -15.67 -26.83 -9.48
C HIS A 43 -14.79 -27.59 -8.48
N LEU A 44 -13.46 -27.45 -8.58
CA LEU A 44 -12.52 -28.07 -7.64
C LEU A 44 -12.68 -27.51 -6.23
N VAL A 45 -12.86 -26.19 -6.07
CA VAL A 45 -13.12 -25.56 -4.77
C VAL A 45 -14.46 -26.01 -4.18
N ALA A 46 -15.49 -26.22 -5.00
CA ALA A 46 -16.78 -26.71 -4.54
C ALA A 46 -16.72 -28.15 -4.00
N LEU A 47 -15.92 -29.02 -4.65
CA LEU A 47 -15.73 -30.41 -4.21
C LEU A 47 -14.74 -30.53 -3.04
N GLN A 48 -13.75 -29.65 -2.99
CA GLN A 48 -12.65 -29.68 -2.03
C GLN A 48 -12.40 -28.26 -1.50
N PRO A 49 -13.32 -27.72 -0.68
CA PRO A 49 -13.13 -26.40 -0.13
C PRO A 49 -11.84 -26.40 0.69
N ALA A 50 -11.00 -25.39 0.44
CA ALA A 50 -9.80 -25.20 1.24
C ALA A 50 -10.18 -25.11 2.72
N GLY A 51 -9.38 -25.74 3.59
CA GLY A 51 -9.57 -25.65 5.02
C GLY A 51 -9.65 -24.20 5.48
N ARG A 52 -10.66 -23.86 6.27
CA ARG A 52 -10.77 -22.54 6.87
C ARG A 52 -9.89 -22.51 8.10
N MET A 53 -8.95 -21.58 8.16
CA MET A 53 -8.23 -21.32 9.40
C MET A 53 -9.19 -20.73 10.43
N GLU A 54 -9.34 -21.39 11.58
CA GLU A 54 -10.08 -20.84 12.74
C GLU A 54 -9.32 -19.68 13.38
N TYR A 55 -7.99 -19.73 13.29
CA TYR A 55 -7.07 -18.74 13.83
C TYR A 55 -6.04 -18.37 12.76
N SER A 56 -5.80 -17.07 12.60
CA SER A 56 -4.80 -16.54 11.66
C SER A 56 -3.72 -15.80 12.44
N PRO A 57 -2.52 -16.37 12.60
CA PRO A 57 -1.41 -15.70 13.30
C PRO A 57 -1.02 -14.39 12.60
N THR A 58 -1.18 -14.32 11.27
CA THR A 58 -0.98 -13.08 10.50
C THR A 58 -1.95 -11.98 10.92
N ARG A 59 -3.24 -12.29 11.06
CA ARG A 59 -4.23 -11.29 11.51
C ARG A 59 -3.97 -10.85 12.94
N GLU A 60 -3.61 -11.78 13.82
CA GLU A 60 -3.24 -11.41 15.19
C GLU A 60 -2.01 -10.48 15.20
N ALA A 61 -0.95 -10.81 14.48
CA ALA A 61 0.25 -9.98 14.40
C ALA A 61 -0.05 -8.58 13.85
N ILE A 62 -0.89 -8.47 12.81
CA ILE A 62 -1.36 -7.18 12.28
C ILE A 62 -2.12 -6.40 13.36
N ASN A 63 -3.05 -7.06 14.07
CA ASN A 63 -3.82 -6.42 15.14
C ASN A 63 -2.91 -5.91 16.27
N GLN A 64 -1.92 -6.70 16.68
CA GLN A 64 -0.93 -6.30 17.69
C GLN A 64 -0.07 -5.12 17.20
N TRP A 65 0.34 -5.13 15.93
CA TRP A 65 1.07 -4.01 15.33
C TRP A 65 0.23 -2.73 15.33
N VAL A 66 -1.04 -2.80 14.92
CA VAL A 66 -1.97 -1.67 14.93
C VAL A 66 -2.20 -1.15 16.36
N GLN A 67 -2.41 -2.04 17.33
CA GLN A 67 -2.57 -1.64 18.73
C GLN A 67 -1.32 -0.98 19.31
N THR A 68 -0.14 -1.41 18.87
CA THR A 68 1.14 -0.87 19.33
C THR A 68 1.38 0.53 18.76
N TRP A 69 1.21 0.69 17.45
CA TRP A 69 1.63 1.89 16.71
C TRP A 69 0.51 2.86 16.37
N GLY A 70 -0.76 2.44 16.43
CA GLY A 70 -1.94 3.29 16.26
C GLY A 70 -2.18 4.29 17.40
N LYS A 71 -1.24 4.41 18.33
CA LYS A 71 -1.30 5.33 19.47
C LYS A 71 -0.55 6.62 19.15
N ARG A 72 -1.25 7.75 19.27
CA ARG A 72 -0.64 9.08 19.11
C ARG A 72 0.49 9.28 20.12
N GLY A 73 1.66 9.71 19.65
CA GLY A 73 2.81 10.00 20.51
C GLY A 73 3.58 8.77 20.99
N LYS A 74 3.26 7.56 20.54
CA LYS A 74 4.05 6.35 20.80
C LYS A 74 5.50 6.60 20.40
N LEU A 75 6.43 6.22 21.29
CA LEU A 75 7.86 6.30 21.02
C LEU A 75 8.33 5.06 20.26
N SER A 76 9.25 5.27 19.32
CA SER A 76 10.00 4.20 18.68
C SER A 76 11.47 4.27 19.07
N TYR A 77 12.04 3.11 19.39
CA TYR A 77 13.46 2.94 19.70
C TYR A 77 14.13 2.33 18.48
N VAL A 78 14.88 3.14 17.75
CA VAL A 78 15.53 2.75 16.50
C VAL A 78 17.00 2.50 16.79
N TYR A 79 17.44 1.26 16.57
CA TYR A 79 18.83 0.85 16.71
C TYR A 79 19.40 0.64 15.31
N ILE A 80 20.41 1.41 14.94
CA ILE A 80 21.07 1.32 13.65
C ILE A 80 22.43 0.64 13.81
N GLN A 81 22.71 -0.31 12.93
CA GLN A 81 23.99 -1.00 12.88
C GLN A 81 24.87 -0.39 11.79
N ASN A 82 26.14 -0.11 12.11
CA ASN A 82 27.11 0.29 11.10
C ASN A 82 27.80 -0.93 10.45
N ALA A 83 28.62 -0.68 9.43
CA ALA A 83 29.34 -1.75 8.72
C ALA A 83 30.34 -2.54 9.59
N LYS A 84 30.70 -2.05 10.77
CA LYS A 84 31.55 -2.74 11.74
C LYS A 84 30.76 -3.60 12.74
N GLY A 85 29.44 -3.61 12.63
CA GLY A 85 28.55 -4.30 13.56
C GLY A 85 28.24 -3.54 14.85
N GLU A 86 28.72 -2.29 14.99
CA GLU A 86 28.46 -1.46 16.16
C GLU A 86 27.05 -0.87 16.08
N TYR A 87 26.35 -0.85 17.22
CA TYR A 87 25.01 -0.30 17.31
C TYR A 87 25.03 1.12 17.85
N GLY A 88 24.29 2.00 17.18
CA GLY A 88 23.84 3.26 17.75
C GLY A 88 22.33 3.28 17.88
N TYR A 89 21.78 4.16 18.70
CA TYR A 89 20.34 4.30 18.87
C TYR A 89 19.86 5.75 18.87
N PHE A 90 18.62 5.95 18.46
CA PHE A 90 17.87 7.18 18.64
C PHE A 90 16.39 6.87 18.93
N ILE A 91 15.71 7.81 19.57
CA ILE A 91 14.33 7.65 20.00
C ILE A 91 13.48 8.67 19.25
N MET A 92 12.50 8.19 18.50
CA MET A 92 11.64 9.03 17.68
C MET A 92 10.22 9.06 18.24
N LYS A 93 9.49 10.13 17.90
CA LYS A 93 8.06 10.24 18.11
C LYS A 93 7.33 9.65 16.91
N GLY A 94 6.52 8.62 17.15
CA GLY A 94 5.85 7.85 16.11
C GLY A 94 6.78 6.85 15.44
N LEU A 95 6.29 6.22 14.37
CA LEU A 95 7.08 5.30 13.55
C LEU A 95 8.05 6.06 12.65
N PRO A 96 9.27 5.53 12.40
CA PRO A 96 10.07 5.99 11.27
C PRO A 96 9.31 5.70 9.97
N VAL A 97 9.14 6.72 9.13
CA VAL A 97 8.39 6.62 7.88
C VAL A 97 9.39 6.52 6.73
N PRO A 98 9.30 5.52 5.84
CA PRO A 98 10.16 5.50 4.66
C PRO A 98 9.85 6.69 3.75
N ARG A 99 10.89 7.31 3.18
CA ARG A 99 10.79 8.52 2.36
C ARG A 99 9.94 8.32 1.12
N CYS A 100 9.92 7.11 0.57
CA CYS A 100 9.00 6.78 -0.52
C CYS A 100 7.52 6.79 -0.12
N LYS A 101 7.19 6.87 1.18
CA LYS A 101 5.82 7.08 1.67
C LYS A 101 5.48 8.55 1.89
N MET A 102 6.46 9.44 1.76
CA MET A 102 6.25 10.87 1.73
C MET A 102 5.48 11.18 0.45
N LEU A 103 4.19 11.45 0.61
CA LEU A 103 3.32 11.94 -0.45
C LEU A 103 3.27 10.98 -1.64
N THR A 104 3.41 9.66 -1.42
CA THR A 104 3.34 8.66 -2.51
C THR A 104 2.05 8.80 -3.29
N PRO A 105 2.13 8.82 -4.62
CA PRO A 105 0.97 8.72 -5.47
C PRO A 105 0.27 7.37 -5.32
N PRO A 106 -1.05 7.30 -5.53
CA PRO A 106 -1.70 6.03 -5.84
C PRO A 106 -1.18 5.51 -7.19
N GLU A 107 -1.00 4.20 -7.30
CA GLU A 107 -0.80 3.56 -8.59
C GLU A 107 -2.15 3.42 -9.31
N ARG A 108 -2.18 3.68 -10.62
CA ARG A 108 -3.35 3.40 -11.46
C ARG A 108 -3.01 2.29 -12.44
N VAL A 109 -3.86 1.27 -12.52
CA VAL A 109 -3.74 0.22 -13.53
C VAL A 109 -4.56 0.64 -14.76
N GLU A 110 -3.91 0.77 -15.91
CA GLU A 110 -4.54 0.97 -17.22
C GLU A 110 -4.01 -0.10 -18.18
N ASP A 111 -4.90 -0.89 -18.78
CA ASP A 111 -4.57 -1.88 -19.82
C ASP A 111 -3.31 -2.73 -19.54
N ALA A 112 -3.22 -3.24 -18.30
CA ALA A 112 -2.11 -4.03 -17.75
C ALA A 112 -0.78 -3.29 -17.45
N ALA A 113 -0.73 -1.96 -17.63
CA ALA A 113 0.37 -1.11 -17.18
C ALA A 113 0.04 -0.48 -15.81
N VAL A 114 1.03 -0.49 -14.91
CA VAL A 114 0.97 0.24 -13.63
C VAL A 114 1.56 1.63 -13.84
N LEU A 115 0.71 2.65 -13.81
CA LEU A 115 1.09 4.06 -13.97
C LEU A 115 1.21 4.73 -12.61
N THR A 116 2.38 5.31 -12.33
CA THR A 116 2.63 6.15 -11.17
C THR A 116 1.89 7.48 -11.34
N GLN A 117 1.01 7.85 -10.41
CA GLN A 117 0.38 9.19 -10.39
C GLN A 117 1.37 10.24 -9.83
N PRO A 118 1.07 11.54 -9.81
CA PRO A 118 1.79 12.49 -8.97
C PRO A 118 1.36 12.37 -7.50
N GLY A 119 2.32 12.56 -6.61
CA GLY A 119 2.12 12.57 -5.17
C GLY A 119 1.28 13.74 -4.68
N MET A 120 0.96 13.78 -3.39
CA MET A 120 0.29 14.96 -2.80
C MET A 120 1.16 16.23 -2.82
N ASP A 121 2.48 16.13 -3.06
CA ASP A 121 3.37 17.26 -3.38
C ASP A 121 3.44 17.58 -4.88
N GLY A 122 2.75 16.84 -5.74
CA GLY A 122 2.82 16.99 -7.19
C GLY A 122 4.07 16.36 -7.82
N THR A 123 4.88 15.59 -7.08
CA THR A 123 6.08 14.95 -7.61
C THR A 123 5.84 13.47 -7.93
N TYR A 124 6.53 12.95 -8.95
CA TYR A 124 6.53 11.52 -9.25
C TYR A 124 7.64 10.85 -8.47
N THR A 125 7.29 10.24 -7.33
CA THR A 125 8.23 9.43 -6.56
C THR A 125 8.15 7.97 -7.00
N THR A 126 9.20 7.49 -7.68
CA THR A 126 9.39 6.06 -7.94
C THR A 126 10.03 5.41 -6.70
N GLY A 127 9.81 4.11 -6.47
CA GLY A 127 10.22 3.38 -5.25
C GLY A 127 11.71 3.37 -4.87
N SER A 128 12.55 4.16 -5.57
CA SER A 128 14.00 4.29 -5.39
C SER A 128 14.44 4.89 -4.04
N THR A 129 13.53 5.49 -3.25
CA THR A 129 13.85 6.13 -1.97
C THR A 129 13.26 5.42 -0.74
N CYS A 130 12.77 4.18 -0.89
CA CYS A 130 12.19 3.43 0.23
C CYS A 130 13.22 2.98 1.29
N ASN A 131 14.51 3.17 1.02
CA ASN A 131 15.61 2.88 1.93
C ASN A 131 16.00 4.07 2.81
N ALA A 132 15.50 5.27 2.54
CA ALA A 132 15.62 6.41 3.46
C ALA A 132 14.40 6.44 4.38
N TYR A 133 14.60 6.70 5.66
CA TYR A 133 13.56 6.80 6.69
C TYR A 133 13.67 8.13 7.39
N TYR A 134 12.52 8.74 7.70
CA TYR A 134 12.46 10.03 8.38
C TYR A 134 11.50 10.01 9.57
N GLY A 135 11.64 11.01 10.44
CA GLY A 135 10.70 11.35 11.49
C GLY A 135 11.30 12.39 12.43
N PHE A 136 10.90 12.38 13.70
CA PHE A 136 11.26 13.44 14.64
C PHE A 136 11.77 12.89 15.96
N ASP A 137 12.86 13.46 16.47
CA ASP A 137 13.39 13.15 17.79
C ASP A 137 12.33 13.37 18.88
N ALA A 138 12.24 12.43 19.83
CA ALA A 138 11.16 12.38 20.81
C ALA A 138 11.17 13.53 21.84
N THR A 139 12.33 14.15 22.09
CA THR A 139 12.46 15.22 23.10
C THR A 139 12.45 16.59 22.46
N THR A 140 13.30 16.78 21.46
CA THR A 140 13.58 18.07 20.83
C THR A 140 12.65 18.37 19.66
N GLY A 141 12.02 17.34 19.07
CA GLY A 141 11.27 17.48 17.83
C GLY A 141 12.16 17.76 16.61
N ALA A 142 13.48 17.58 16.72
CA ALA A 142 14.39 17.71 15.60
C ALA A 142 14.03 16.72 14.50
N TYR A 143 14.03 17.17 13.25
CA TYR A 143 13.90 16.28 12.09
C TYR A 143 15.08 15.32 12.05
N MET A 144 14.78 14.04 11.86
CA MET A 144 15.77 12.98 11.74
C MET A 144 15.52 12.25 10.43
N GLU A 145 16.58 12.02 9.67
CA GLU A 145 16.57 11.18 8.48
C GLU A 145 17.80 10.28 8.48
N PHE A 146 17.60 9.01 8.13
CA PHE A 146 18.66 8.01 8.03
C PHE A 146 18.39 7.09 6.86
N THR A 147 19.46 6.57 6.25
CA THR A 147 19.37 5.62 5.14
C THR A 147 19.80 4.24 5.62
N VAL A 148 19.15 3.20 5.11
CA VAL A 148 19.54 1.79 5.29
C VAL A 148 20.03 1.25 3.95
N GLY A 149 20.99 0.34 3.98
CA GLY A 149 21.67 -0.15 2.78
C GLY A 149 22.45 -1.43 3.03
N THR A 150 23.25 -1.86 2.06
CA THR A 150 23.92 -3.17 2.05
C THR A 150 24.74 -3.49 3.31
N ASN A 151 25.21 -2.46 4.04
CA ASN A 151 25.95 -2.61 5.31
C ASN A 151 25.38 -1.79 6.46
N GLN A 152 24.11 -1.37 6.36
CA GLN A 152 23.40 -0.60 7.38
C GLN A 152 21.99 -1.16 7.53
N SER A 153 21.76 -1.85 8.64
CA SER A 153 20.45 -2.36 9.03
C SER A 153 19.93 -1.53 10.21
N PHE A 154 18.62 -1.58 10.45
CA PHE A 154 18.06 -1.09 11.70
C PHE A 154 17.10 -2.09 12.30
N PHE A 155 17.00 -2.04 13.62
CA PHE A 155 16.01 -2.73 14.40
C PHE A 155 15.10 -1.70 15.05
N LEU A 156 13.80 -1.96 14.97
CA LEU A 156 12.75 -1.11 15.52
C LEU A 156 12.09 -1.81 16.68
N PHE A 157 12.07 -1.15 17.83
CA PHE A 157 11.38 -1.63 19.02
C PHE A 157 10.41 -0.60 19.56
N ASP A 158 9.36 -1.08 20.21
CA ASP A 158 8.34 -0.25 20.83
C ASP A 158 8.71 0.17 22.27
N LYS A 159 9.83 -0.36 22.79
CA LYS A 159 10.44 -0.15 24.11
C LYS A 159 11.97 -0.31 24.00
N PRO A 160 12.76 0.20 24.96
CA PRO A 160 14.20 -0.02 24.99
C PRO A 160 14.53 -1.50 25.08
N MET A 161 15.53 -1.96 24.31
CA MET A 161 15.99 -3.34 24.37
C MET A 161 17.06 -3.55 25.43
N THR A 162 16.99 -4.70 26.09
CA THR A 162 17.87 -5.06 27.21
C THR A 162 18.95 -6.06 26.83
N LEU A 163 18.93 -6.60 25.60
CA LEU A 163 19.98 -7.51 25.14
C LEU A 163 21.34 -6.78 25.10
N PRO A 164 22.47 -7.46 25.34
CA PRO A 164 23.78 -6.82 25.45
C PRO A 164 24.15 -5.95 24.25
N GLU A 165 23.80 -6.37 23.04
CA GLU A 165 24.13 -5.68 21.80
C GLU A 165 23.42 -4.33 21.66
N TYR A 166 22.21 -4.23 22.21
CA TYR A 166 21.39 -3.00 22.14
C TYR A 166 21.52 -2.13 23.39
N SER A 167 21.68 -2.74 24.56
CA SER A 167 21.84 -2.02 25.83
C SER A 167 23.18 -1.26 25.90
N SER A 168 24.21 -1.74 25.20
CA SER A 168 25.50 -1.06 25.02
C SER A 168 25.55 -0.11 23.81
N ALA A 169 24.45 0.02 23.06
CA ALA A 169 24.42 0.85 21.87
C ALA A 169 24.68 2.31 22.19
N ARG A 170 25.44 2.98 21.32
CA ARG A 170 25.79 4.40 21.48
C ARG A 170 24.58 5.28 21.19
N GLN A 171 24.27 6.20 22.09
CA GLN A 171 23.26 7.22 21.82
C GLN A 171 23.72 8.12 20.66
N LEU A 172 22.89 8.23 19.61
CA LEU A 172 23.14 9.05 18.43
C LEU A 172 22.29 10.33 18.42
N GLY A 173 21.07 10.26 18.94
CA GLY A 173 20.15 11.39 19.04
C GLY A 173 20.21 12.11 20.39
N PRO A 174 19.61 13.31 20.51
CA PRO A 174 19.58 14.04 21.77
C PRO A 174 18.69 13.37 22.83
N THR A 175 17.68 12.59 22.44
CA THR A 175 16.85 11.85 23.40
C THR A 175 17.55 10.59 23.91
N SER A 176 17.71 10.49 25.24
CA SER A 176 18.15 9.25 25.90
C SER A 176 16.97 8.39 26.38
N VAL A 177 17.23 7.11 26.68
CA VAL A 177 16.25 6.21 27.30
C VAL A 177 15.72 6.78 28.62
N LYS A 178 16.57 7.48 29.40
CA LYS A 178 16.19 8.10 30.67
C LYS A 178 15.23 9.27 30.49
N ASP A 179 15.35 10.01 29.38
CA ASP A 179 14.46 11.13 29.06
C ASP A 179 13.10 10.62 28.58
N ALA A 180 13.11 9.56 27.76
CA ALA A 180 11.91 8.88 27.28
C ALA A 180 11.08 8.29 28.43
N ALA A 181 11.72 7.75 29.48
CA ALA A 181 11.04 7.18 30.64
C ALA A 181 10.31 8.22 31.53
N LYS A 182 10.62 9.51 31.38
CA LYS A 182 10.02 10.61 32.17
C LYS A 182 8.78 11.21 31.53
N LYS A 183 8.48 10.88 30.26
CA LYS A 183 7.28 11.38 29.56
C LYS A 183 6.11 10.41 29.81
N PRO A 184 4.97 10.89 30.36
CA PRO A 184 3.78 10.07 30.61
C PRO A 184 3.09 9.61 29.32
#